data_AF-A0A0C9VLY9-F1
#
_entry.id   AF-A0A0C9VLY9-F1
#
_cell.length_a   1.000
_cell.length_b   1.000
_cell.length_c   1.000
_cell.angle_alpha   90.00
_cell.angle_beta   90.00
_cell.angle_gamma   90.00
#
_symmetry.space_group_name_H-M   'P 1'
#
loop_
_entity.id
_entity.type
_entity.pdbx_description
1 polymer ?
#
loop_
_entity_poly.entity_id
_entity_poly.type
_entity_poly.pdbx_seq_one_letter_code
_entity_poly.pdbx_strand_id
1 'polypeptide(L)'
;MGYWDPSRSLGFQCRVSMDPIHIFYLEALSVLSALVWAISQPFSTSLECIAIFTDNMNTVDMFNSLRAQPKYNPILLTSVDLSIKHNMQFRIFHIPGELNTVADPLSRFRNDIAIKEAAQHTHLPLQISLFQPPHLTEGVAKK
;
A
#
# COMPACT_ATOMS: atom_id res chain seq x y z
N MET A 1 3.61 -8.63 3.79
CA MET A 1 3.09 -7.33 3.29
C MET A 1 1.67 -7.16 3.79
N GLY A 2 1.25 -5.95 4.12
CA GLY A 2 -0.12 -5.69 4.54
C GLY A 2 -0.50 -4.21 4.46
N TYR A 3 -1.78 -3.97 4.28
CA TYR A 3 -2.40 -2.64 4.33
C TYR A 3 -3.83 -2.77 4.85
N TRP A 4 -4.46 -1.66 5.23
CA TRP A 4 -5.82 -1.66 5.75
C TRP A 4 -6.58 -0.41 5.35
N ASP A 5 -7.90 -0.55 5.23
CA ASP A 5 -8.85 0.55 5.07
C ASP A 5 -9.62 0.73 6.39
N PRO A 6 -9.32 1.78 7.18
CA PRO A 6 -10.01 2.04 8.44
C PRO A 6 -11.49 2.37 8.24
N SER A 7 -11.87 2.98 7.12
CA SER A 7 -13.26 3.42 6.89
C SER A 7 -14.23 2.25 6.74
N ARG A 8 -13.72 1.09 6.31
CA ARG A 8 -14.51 -0.13 6.06
C ARG A 8 -14.13 -1.29 6.98
N SER A 9 -13.15 -1.10 7.87
CA SER A 9 -12.57 -2.17 8.69
C SER A 9 -12.14 -3.37 7.83
N LEU A 10 -11.41 -3.10 6.75
CA LEU A 10 -10.87 -4.12 5.84
C LEU A 10 -9.35 -4.19 5.99
N GLY A 11 -8.83 -5.39 6.24
CA GLY A 11 -7.40 -5.68 6.30
C GLY A 11 -6.98 -6.57 5.14
N PHE A 12 -5.81 -6.31 4.59
CA PHE A 12 -5.27 -7.07 3.46
C PHE A 12 -3.85 -7.52 3.81
N GLN A 13 -3.55 -8.80 3.60
CA GLN A 13 -2.22 -9.37 3.83
C GLN A 13 -1.76 -10.25 2.68
N CYS A 14 -0.46 -10.25 2.40
CA CYS A 14 0.15 -11.08 1.37
C CYS A 14 1.41 -11.74 1.93
N ARG A 15 1.51 -13.06 1.72
CA ARG A 15 2.73 -13.83 1.99
C ARG A 15 3.74 -13.51 0.90
N VAL A 16 4.96 -13.23 1.31
CA VAL A 16 6.08 -13.02 0.40
C VAL A 16 6.98 -14.23 0.54
N SER A 17 7.32 -14.88 -0.57
CA SER A 17 8.30 -15.98 -0.55
C SER A 17 9.66 -15.45 -0.11
N MET A 18 10.36 -16.21 0.75
CA MET A 18 11.61 -15.81 1.42
C MET A 18 12.85 -15.76 0.50
N ASP A 19 12.70 -15.31 -0.74
CA ASP A 19 13.86 -14.76 -1.46
C ASP A 19 14.22 -13.42 -0.80
N PRO A 20 15.48 -12.96 -0.81
CA PRO A 20 15.89 -11.74 -0.13
C PRO A 20 15.37 -10.51 -0.89
N ILE A 21 14.06 -10.29 -0.81
CA ILE A 21 13.41 -9.09 -1.29
C ILE A 21 13.62 -8.04 -0.20
N HIS A 22 14.22 -6.90 -0.58
CA HIS A 22 14.47 -5.79 0.33
C HIS A 22 13.16 -5.33 0.99
N ILE A 23 13.18 -5.15 2.31
CA ILE A 23 12.02 -4.67 3.11
C ILE A 23 11.41 -3.40 2.49
N PHE A 24 12.25 -2.43 2.10
CA PHE A 24 11.79 -1.21 1.44
C PHE A 24 11.01 -1.48 0.13
N TYR A 25 11.41 -2.48 -0.66
CA TYR A 25 10.66 -2.85 -1.86
C TYR A 25 9.27 -3.38 -1.50
N LEU A 26 9.16 -4.22 -0.47
CA LEU A 26 7.89 -4.76 -0.01
C LEU A 26 6.97 -3.68 0.57
N GLU A 27 7.53 -2.68 1.26
CA GLU A 27 6.77 -1.54 1.77
C GLU A 27 6.24 -0.68 0.61
N ALA A 28 7.10 -0.35 -0.36
CA ALA A 28 6.69 0.37 -1.57
C ALA A 28 5.63 -0.39 -2.38
N LEU A 29 5.80 -1.71 -2.53
CA LEU A 29 4.82 -2.55 -3.23
C LEU A 29 3.51 -2.67 -2.44
N SER A 30 3.54 -2.58 -1.12
CA SER A 30 2.34 -2.57 -0.28
C SER A 30 1.54 -1.29 -0.50
N VAL A 31 2.21 -0.13 -0.60
CA VAL A 31 1.58 1.15 -0.96
C VAL A 31 0.94 1.07 -2.35
N LEU A 32 1.65 0.57 -3.36
CA LEU A 32 1.08 0.42 -4.70
C LEU A 32 -0.12 -0.56 -4.71
N SER A 33 -0.04 -1.66 -3.95
CA SER A 33 -1.15 -2.61 -3.83
C SER A 33 -2.39 -1.96 -3.23
N ALA A 34 -2.22 -1.13 -2.20
CA ALA A 34 -3.30 -0.37 -1.59
C ALA A 34 -3.91 0.65 -2.58
N LEU A 35 -3.09 1.34 -3.39
CA LEU A 35 -3.57 2.23 -4.46
C LEU A 35 -4.42 1.47 -5.47
N VAL A 36 -3.91 0.37 -6.01
CA VAL A 36 -4.61 -0.45 -7.01
C VAL A 36 -5.96 -0.93 -6.46
N TRP A 37 -5.97 -1.41 -5.21
CA TRP A 37 -7.19 -1.81 -4.55
C TRP A 37 -8.17 -0.65 -4.43
N ALA A 38 -7.74 0.50 -3.89
CA ALA A 38 -8.60 1.66 -3.68
C ALA A 38 -9.22 2.19 -4.98
N ILE A 39 -8.44 2.24 -6.07
CA ILE A 39 -8.91 2.66 -7.39
C ILE A 39 -9.93 1.68 -7.99
N SER A 40 -9.77 0.37 -7.73
CA SER A 40 -10.71 -0.65 -8.21
C SER A 40 -12.06 -0.64 -7.49
N GLN A 41 -12.20 0.13 -6.40
CA GLN A 41 -13.45 0.18 -5.65
C GLN A 41 -14.47 1.09 -6.34
N PRO A 42 -15.79 0.79 -6.29
CA PRO A 42 -16.82 1.61 -6.93
C PRO A 42 -16.83 3.08 -6.48
N PHE A 43 -16.43 3.34 -5.23
CA PHE A 43 -16.38 4.70 -4.67
C PHE A 43 -15.27 5.57 -5.28
N SER A 44 -14.28 4.97 -5.94
CA SER A 44 -13.13 5.70 -6.47
C SER A 44 -13.55 6.72 -7.53
N THR A 45 -14.61 6.45 -8.29
CA THR A 45 -15.14 7.33 -9.34
C THR A 45 -15.46 8.75 -8.88
N SER A 46 -15.67 8.97 -7.59
CA SER A 46 -15.96 10.28 -6.99
C SER A 46 -14.77 10.89 -6.22
N LEU A 47 -13.64 10.19 -6.15
CA LEU A 47 -12.47 10.66 -5.40
C LEU A 47 -11.50 11.40 -6.32
N GLU A 48 -11.13 12.62 -5.92
CA GLU A 48 -10.06 13.39 -6.57
C GLU A 48 -8.68 13.01 -6.02
N CYS A 49 -8.62 12.45 -4.82
CA CYS A 49 -7.38 12.15 -4.11
C CYS A 49 -7.50 10.88 -3.26
N ILE A 50 -6.47 10.03 -3.33
CA ILE A 50 -6.26 8.89 -2.43
C ILE A 50 -5.08 9.20 -1.52
N ALA A 51 -5.31 9.14 -0.21
CA ALA A 51 -4.28 9.28 0.80
C ALA A 51 -3.88 7.89 1.34
N ILE A 52 -2.57 7.61 1.39
CA ILE A 52 -2.03 6.42 2.05
C ILE A 52 -1.07 6.86 3.14
N PHE A 53 -1.19 6.21 4.29
CA PHE A 53 -0.33 6.44 5.46
C PHE A 53 0.64 5.27 5.61
N THR A 54 1.91 5.57 5.83
CA THR A 54 2.97 4.57 6.04
C THR A 54 4.01 5.10 7.02
N ASP A 55 4.66 4.22 7.76
CA ASP A 55 5.75 4.52 8.66
C ASP A 55 7.13 4.46 8.01
N ASN A 56 7.21 4.11 6.72
CA ASN A 56 8.47 4.18 5.99
C ASN A 56 8.64 5.52 5.28
N MET A 57 9.51 6.37 5.83
CA MET A 57 9.87 7.67 5.24
C MET A 57 10.50 7.54 3.84
N ASN A 58 11.30 6.51 3.57
CA ASN A 58 11.87 6.29 2.23
C ASN A 58 10.76 6.08 1.18
N THR A 59 9.67 5.42 1.57
CA THR A 59 8.50 5.23 0.71
C THR A 59 7.79 6.56 0.47
N VAL A 60 7.58 7.34 1.52
CA VAL A 60 6.98 8.68 1.43
C VAL A 60 7.80 9.57 0.48
N ASP A 61 9.10 9.64 0.68
CA ASP A 61 10.01 10.47 -0.13
C ASP A 61 10.02 10.01 -1.59
N MET A 62 10.09 8.70 -1.84
CA MET A 62 10.10 8.15 -3.19
C MET A 62 8.82 8.49 -3.98
N PHE A 63 7.65 8.28 -3.37
CA PHE A 63 6.37 8.55 -4.03
C PHE A 63 6.09 10.06 -4.18
N ASN A 64 6.43 10.89 -3.20
CA ASN A 64 6.16 12.32 -3.27
C ASN A 64 7.16 13.09 -4.15
N SER A 65 8.42 12.65 -4.20
CA SER A 65 9.42 13.28 -5.07
C SER A 65 9.37 12.79 -6.51
N LEU A 66 8.66 11.68 -6.77
CA LEU A 66 8.66 10.94 -8.03
C LEU A 66 10.09 10.57 -8.48
N ARG A 67 10.97 10.25 -7.52
CA ARG A 67 12.36 9.82 -7.79
C ARG A 67 12.62 8.51 -7.09
N ALA A 68 13.14 7.55 -7.85
CA ALA A 68 13.45 6.23 -7.32
C ALA A 68 14.73 5.66 -7.94
N GLN A 69 15.35 4.71 -7.25
CA GLN A 69 16.41 3.89 -7.84
C GLN A 69 15.81 2.97 -8.91
N PRO A 70 16.59 2.49 -9.90
CA PRO A 70 16.07 1.69 -11.01
C PRO A 70 15.16 0.53 -10.61
N LYS A 71 15.49 -0.19 -9.53
CA LYS A 71 14.70 -1.32 -9.01
C LYS A 71 13.29 -0.95 -8.54
N TYR A 72 13.03 0.31 -8.23
CA TYR A 72 11.73 0.82 -7.77
C TYR A 72 10.96 1.56 -8.87
N ASN A 73 11.60 1.89 -9.99
CA ASN A 73 10.95 2.59 -11.10
C ASN A 73 9.68 1.90 -11.59
N PRO A 74 9.60 0.56 -11.71
CA PRO A 74 8.34 -0.08 -12.12
C PRO A 74 7.17 0.21 -11.17
N ILE A 75 7.43 0.29 -9.85
CA ILE A 75 6.41 0.64 -8.85
C ILE A 75 5.91 2.06 -9.09
N LEU A 76 6.86 3.01 -9.21
CA LEU A 76 6.56 4.42 -9.32
C LEU A 76 5.94 4.79 -10.68
N LEU A 77 6.39 4.19 -11.77
CA LEU A 77 5.77 4.36 -13.09
C LEU A 77 4.34 3.86 -13.09
N THR A 78 4.09 2.68 -12.50
CA THR A 78 2.73 2.15 -12.38
C THR A 78 1.82 3.08 -11.57
N SER A 79 2.31 3.67 -10.47
CA SER A 79 1.50 4.63 -9.71
C SER A 79 1.23 5.91 -10.48
N VAL A 80 2.19 6.44 -11.24
CA VAL A 80 1.97 7.62 -12.10
C VAL A 80 0.99 7.32 -13.24
N ASP A 81 1.13 6.17 -13.90
CA ASP A 81 0.23 5.74 -14.98
C ASP A 81 -1.21 5.62 -14.47
N LEU A 82 -1.40 5.05 -13.27
CA LEU A 82 -2.71 4.97 -12.62
C LEU A 82 -3.26 6.36 -12.27
N SER A 83 -2.42 7.27 -11.77
CA SER A 83 -2.82 8.65 -11.44
C SER A 83 -3.33 9.38 -12.68
N ILE A 84 -2.61 9.28 -13.80
CA ILE A 84 -2.99 9.89 -15.08
C ILE A 84 -4.26 9.25 -15.63
N LYS A 85 -4.30 7.90 -15.68
CA LYS A 85 -5.42 7.15 -16.25
C LYS A 85 -6.74 7.43 -15.54
N HIS A 86 -6.71 7.55 -14.21
CA HIS A 86 -7.90 7.77 -13.40
C HIS A 86 -8.15 9.25 -13.08
N ASN A 87 -7.25 10.16 -13.50
CA ASN A 87 -7.28 11.58 -13.15
C ASN A 87 -7.38 11.79 -11.62
N MET A 88 -6.57 11.06 -10.86
CA MET A 88 -6.57 11.07 -9.39
C MET A 88 -5.20 11.44 -8.85
N GLN A 89 -5.17 12.21 -7.76
CA GLN A 89 -3.94 12.48 -7.02
C GLN A 89 -3.67 11.35 -6.00
N PHE A 90 -2.42 10.89 -5.93
CA PHE A 90 -1.99 9.97 -4.87
C PHE A 90 -1.05 10.71 -3.93
N ARG A 91 -1.39 10.72 -2.64
CA ARG A 91 -0.60 11.39 -1.60
C ARG A 91 -0.19 10.39 -0.54
N ILE A 92 1.12 10.31 -0.30
CA ILE A 92 1.67 9.40 0.69
C ILE A 92 2.12 10.23 1.89
N PHE A 93 1.63 9.86 3.06
CA PHE A 93 1.89 10.55 4.32
C PHE A 93 2.66 9.65 5.27
N HIS A 94 3.64 10.24 5.94
CA HIS A 94 4.35 9.56 7.01
C HIS A 94 3.49 9.54 8.28
N ILE A 95 3.44 8.39 8.95
CA ILE A 95 2.98 8.24 10.33
C ILE A 95 4.08 7.55 11.16
N PRO A 96 4.26 7.87 12.44
CA PRO A 96 5.10 7.06 13.32
C PRO A 96 4.68 5.59 13.31
N GLY A 97 5.64 4.65 13.38
CA GLY A 97 5.34 3.21 13.44
C GLY A 97 4.46 2.82 14.62
N GLU A 98 4.55 3.56 15.73
CA GLU A 98 3.66 3.43 16.90
C GLU A 98 2.19 3.72 16.60
N LEU A 99 1.90 4.47 15.52
CA LEU A 99 0.55 4.74 15.04
C LEU A 99 0.13 3.78 13.91
N ASN A 100 1.06 2.99 13.36
CA ASN A 100 0.77 2.00 12.31
C ASN A 100 0.35 0.64 12.90
N THR A 101 -0.48 0.68 13.95
CA THR A 101 -0.77 -0.45 14.85
C THR A 101 -1.58 -1.58 14.22
N VAL A 102 -2.28 -1.33 13.11
CA VAL A 102 -3.06 -2.35 12.40
C VAL A 102 -2.29 -2.94 11.22
N ALA A 103 -1.71 -2.09 10.36
CA ALA A 103 -1.04 -2.57 9.15
C ALA A 103 0.28 -3.32 9.46
N ASP A 104 1.03 -2.92 10.50
CA ASP A 104 2.25 -3.63 10.89
C ASP A 104 1.97 -5.08 11.33
N PRO A 105 1.04 -5.37 12.26
CA PRO A 105 0.63 -6.74 12.57
C PRO A 105 0.07 -7.51 11.38
N LEU A 106 -0.74 -6.89 10.51
CA LEU A 106 -1.24 -7.53 9.28
C LEU A 106 -0.08 -7.96 8.38
N SER A 107 0.94 -7.11 8.22
CA SER A 107 2.09 -7.42 7.38
C SER A 107 2.90 -8.64 7.85
N ARG A 108 2.76 -8.97 9.14
CA ARG A 108 3.42 -10.06 9.89
C ARG A 108 2.49 -11.24 10.20
N PHE A 109 1.26 -11.26 9.67
CA PHE A 109 0.25 -12.29 9.94
C PHE A 109 -0.13 -12.44 11.43
N ARG A 110 0.04 -11.39 12.24
CA ARG A 110 -0.41 -11.33 13.65
C ARG A 110 -1.85 -10.83 13.71
N ASN A 111 -2.77 -11.64 13.18
CA ASN A 111 -4.17 -11.26 12.95
C ASN A 111 -4.94 -10.95 14.23
N ASP A 112 -4.64 -11.66 15.32
CA ASP A 112 -5.18 -11.45 16.66
C ASP A 112 -4.89 -10.02 17.17
N ILE A 113 -3.65 -9.56 16.99
CA ILE A 113 -3.24 -8.19 17.34
C ILE A 113 -3.93 -7.20 16.40
N ALA A 114 -3.90 -7.44 15.08
CA ALA A 114 -4.53 -6.54 14.10
C ALA A 114 -6.03 -6.32 14.39
N ILE A 115 -6.77 -7.38 14.71
CA ILE A 115 -8.20 -7.31 15.05
C ILE A 115 -8.41 -6.49 16.32
N LYS A 116 -7.59 -6.71 17.36
CA LYS A 116 -7.68 -5.97 18.62
C LYS A 116 -7.43 -4.48 18.43
N GLU A 117 -6.39 -4.12 17.68
CA GLU A 117 -6.04 -2.73 17.40
C GLU A 117 -7.10 -2.05 16.51
N ALA A 118 -7.60 -2.74 15.47
CA ALA A 118 -8.64 -2.20 14.61
C ALA A 118 -9.97 -1.93 15.34
N ALA A 119 -10.29 -2.69 16.39
CA ALA A 119 -11.46 -2.46 17.24
C ALA A 119 -11.36 -1.16 18.06
N GLN A 120 -10.16 -0.57 18.22
CA GLN A 120 -10.00 0.75 18.83
C GLN A 120 -10.30 1.90 17.86
N HIS A 121 -10.23 1.63 16.55
CA HIS A 121 -10.42 2.64 15.50
C HIS A 121 -11.78 2.54 14.82
N THR A 122 -12.41 1.36 14.85
CA THR A 122 -13.61 1.06 14.08
C THR A 122 -14.64 0.34 14.95
N HIS A 123 -15.93 0.57 14.69
CA HIS A 123 -17.04 -0.12 15.36
C HIS A 123 -17.38 -1.47 14.71
N LEU A 124 -16.71 -1.82 13.61
CA LEU A 124 -16.92 -3.04 12.85
C LEU A 124 -15.74 -3.99 13.04
N PRO A 125 -15.97 -5.32 13.12
CA PRO A 125 -14.88 -6.28 13.16
C PRO A 125 -13.99 -6.19 11.91
N LEU A 126 -12.67 -6.25 12.10
CA LEU A 126 -11.71 -6.26 11.00
C LEU A 126 -11.87 -7.52 10.14
N GLN A 127 -12.21 -7.34 8.87
CA GLN A 127 -12.24 -8.43 7.90
C GLN A 127 -10.91 -8.54 7.20
N ILE A 128 -10.20 -9.65 7.41
CA ILE A 128 -8.86 -9.86 6.84
C ILE A 128 -8.96 -10.75 5.61
N SER A 129 -8.47 -10.25 4.47
CA SER A 129 -8.39 -10.96 3.21
C SER A 129 -6.95 -11.10 2.71
N LEU A 130 -6.72 -12.10 1.87
CA LEU A 130 -5.48 -12.21 1.11
C LEU A 130 -5.53 -11.30 -0.12
N PHE A 131 -4.39 -10.75 -0.53
CA PHE A 131 -4.25 -10.05 -1.80
C PHE A 131 -3.04 -10.55 -2.59
N GLN A 132 -3.08 -10.36 -3.90
CA GLN A 132 -1.95 -10.56 -4.79
C GLN A 132 -1.39 -9.17 -5.15
N PRO A 133 -0.08 -8.90 -4.95
CA PRO A 133 0.50 -7.63 -5.37
C PRO A 133 0.43 -7.49 -6.90
N PRO A 134 0.38 -6.25 -7.42
CA PRO A 134 0.32 -6.01 -8.85
C PRO A 134 1.57 -6.57 -9.55
N HIS A 135 1.36 -7.24 -10.68
CA HIS A 135 2.44 -7.69 -11.54
C HIS A 135 3.03 -6.49 -12.29
N LEU A 136 4.26 -6.13 -11.95
CA LEU A 136 4.97 -5.04 -12.60
C LEU A 136 5.64 -5.57 -13.86
N THR A 137 5.18 -5.12 -15.03
CA THR A 137 5.95 -5.31 -16.26
C THR A 137 7.14 -4.37 -16.24
N GLU A 138 8.35 -4.90 -16.21
CA GLU A 138 9.54 -4.10 -16.52
C GLU A 138 9.37 -3.57 -17.94
N GLY A 139 9.25 -2.26 -18.09
CA GLY A 139 9.28 -1.62 -19.40
C GLY A 139 10.55 -2.09 -20.11
N VAL A 140 10.40 -2.71 -21.28
CA VAL A 140 11.52 -3.24 -22.06
C VAL A 140 12.56 -2.13 -22.20
N ALA A 141 13.69 -2.28 -21.49
CA ALA A 141 14.87 -1.46 -21.73
C ALA A 141 15.43 -1.87 -23.09
N LYS A 142 14.87 -1.32 -24.17
CA LYS A 142 15.53 -1.33 -25.47
C LYS A 142 16.75 -0.43 -25.35
N LYS A 143 17.91 -1.05 -25.16
CA LYS A 143 19.22 -0.45 -25.46
C LYS A 143 19.30 -0.05 -26.92
#